data_AF-A0A927G4K1-F1
#
_entry.id   AF-A0A927G4K1-F1
#
_cell.length_a   1.000
_cell.length_b   1.000
_cell.length_c   1.000
_cell.angle_alpha   90.00
_cell.angle_beta   90.00
_cell.angle_gamma   90.00
#
_symmetry.space_group_name_H-M   'P 1'
#
loop_
_entity.id
_entity.type
_entity.pdbx_description
1 polymer ?
#
loop_
_entity_poly.entity_id
_entity_poly.type
_entity_poly.pdbx_seq_one_letter_code
_entity_poly.pdbx_strand_id
1 'polypeptide(L)'
;MNKDMISELMHKGFGKVPGFDELENETNCFVNTLLKSEFPFLQKPLHKETVGYTVDQYAHAFSVISDQVIIEAIQNEGLTFISGKLEFSLCECQSEMTIKMKAFFKGNNGGWIIKSATTEADVSVLNDEGISELIEEEKIEFYLTVPNLKN
;
A
#
# COMPACT_ATOMS: atom_id res chain seq x y z
N MET A 1 43.10 -5.78 19.99
CA MET A 1 41.64 -5.50 19.94
C MET A 1 40.93 -6.74 20.45
N ASN A 2 40.52 -6.75 21.71
CA ASN A 2 39.81 -7.88 22.31
C ASN A 2 38.34 -7.86 21.88
N LYS A 3 38.00 -8.67 20.87
CA LYS A 3 36.61 -8.93 20.47
C LYS A 3 35.80 -9.63 21.57
N ASP A 4 36.48 -10.28 22.51
CA ASP A 4 35.84 -11.01 23.60
C ASP A 4 35.26 -10.09 24.70
N MET A 5 35.77 -8.87 24.87
CA MET A 5 35.17 -7.90 25.82
C MET A 5 33.82 -7.34 25.33
N ILE A 6 33.62 -7.27 24.01
CA ILE A 6 32.41 -6.68 23.43
C ILE A 6 31.27 -7.72 23.43
N SER A 7 31.57 -9.01 23.26
CA SER A 7 30.53 -10.05 23.32
C SER A 7 30.02 -10.30 24.75
N GLU A 8 30.88 -10.15 25.77
CA GLU A 8 30.46 -10.24 27.18
C GLU A 8 29.53 -9.10 27.60
N LEU A 9 29.71 -7.90 27.02
CA LEU A 9 28.84 -6.73 27.24
C LEU A 9 27.47 -6.87 26.56
N MET A 10 27.37 -7.65 25.48
CA MET A 10 26.11 -7.83 24.73
C MET A 10 25.25 -8.98 25.28
N HIS A 11 25.85 -9.97 25.97
CA HIS A 11 25.12 -11.13 26.51
C HIS A 11 24.60 -10.95 27.94
N LYS A 12 25.16 -10.03 28.72
CA LYS A 12 24.55 -9.58 29.98
C LYS A 12 23.63 -8.41 29.64
N GLY A 13 22.35 -8.70 29.40
CA GLY A 13 21.33 -7.68 29.25
C GLY A 13 21.54 -6.58 30.29
N PHE A 14 21.53 -5.32 29.84
CA PHE A 14 21.72 -4.15 30.69
C PHE A 14 20.80 -4.28 31.91
N GLY A 15 21.36 -4.75 33.02
CA GLY A 15 20.75 -4.60 34.32
C GLY A 15 20.58 -3.10 34.50
N LYS A 16 19.34 -2.65 34.71
CA LYS A 16 18.97 -1.25 34.94
C LYS A 16 20.08 -0.54 35.70
N VAL A 17 20.85 0.28 34.99
CA VAL A 17 21.88 1.10 35.61
C VAL A 17 21.10 2.15 36.42
N PRO A 18 21.25 2.21 37.75
CA PRO A 18 20.55 3.20 38.56
C PRO A 18 20.93 4.59 38.04
N GLY A 19 19.93 5.40 37.66
CA GLY A 19 20.12 6.74 37.07
C GLY A 19 20.06 6.81 35.54
N PHE A 20 20.00 5.68 34.82
CA PHE A 20 19.81 5.71 33.36
C PHE A 20 18.39 6.18 33.00
N ASP A 21 17.39 5.71 33.73
CA ASP A 21 15.99 6.14 33.58
C ASP A 21 15.84 7.65 33.87
N GLU A 22 16.62 8.21 34.81
CA GLU A 22 16.64 9.65 35.10
C GLU A 22 17.31 10.44 33.97
N LEU A 23 18.45 9.97 33.47
CA LEU A 23 19.16 10.59 32.36
C LEU A 23 18.35 10.57 31.06
N GLU A 24 17.64 9.47 30.80
CA GLU A 24 16.74 9.32 29.68
C GLU A 24 15.54 10.28 29.80
N ASN A 25 14.96 10.40 30.99
CA ASN A 25 13.89 11.37 31.26
C ASN A 25 14.35 12.82 31.10
N GLU A 26 15.55 13.17 31.58
CA GLU A 26 16.12 14.51 31.40
C GLU A 26 16.42 14.82 29.93
N THR A 27 16.98 13.85 29.20
CA THR A 27 17.26 13.98 27.77
C THR A 27 15.97 14.17 26.99
N ASN A 28 14.94 13.37 27.28
CA ASN A 28 13.63 13.48 26.65
C ASN A 28 12.94 14.82 26.99
N CYS A 29 13.09 15.30 28.22
CA CYS A 29 12.55 16.60 28.62
C CYS A 29 13.25 17.75 27.88
N PHE A 30 14.58 17.68 27.74
CA PHE A 30 15.38 18.67 27.02
C PHE A 30 15.05 18.69 25.52
N VAL A 31 14.97 17.52 24.88
CA VAL A 31 14.58 17.39 23.46
C VAL A 31 13.18 17.95 23.25
N ASN A 32 12.21 17.60 24.10
CA ASN A 32 10.85 18.13 23.99
C ASN A 32 10.78 19.64 24.22
N THR A 33 11.61 20.19 25.10
CA THR A 33 11.69 21.63 25.34
C THR A 33 12.26 22.34 24.12
N LEU A 34 13.35 21.84 23.55
CA LEU A 34 13.95 22.35 22.30
C LEU A 34 12.98 22.30 21.11
N LEU A 35 12.28 21.18 20.95
CA LEU A 35 11.28 21.05 19.88
C LEU A 35 10.13 22.05 20.05
N LYS A 36 9.74 22.38 21.30
CA LYS A 36 8.66 23.34 21.59
C LYS A 36 9.11 24.79 21.41
N SER A 37 10.34 25.13 21.79
CA SER A 37 10.83 26.52 21.80
C SER A 37 11.43 26.95 20.47
N GLU A 38 12.30 26.13 19.88
CA GLU A 38 13.13 26.52 18.72
C GLU A 38 12.62 25.93 17.41
N PHE A 39 11.94 24.78 17.45
CA PHE A 39 11.46 24.06 16.26
C PHE A 39 9.97 23.73 16.30
N PRO A 40 9.07 24.69 16.63
CA PRO A 40 7.64 24.42 16.76
C PRO A 40 6.99 23.94 15.45
N PHE A 41 7.64 24.19 14.31
CA PHE A 41 7.20 23.72 12.99
C PHE A 41 7.47 22.23 12.74
N LEU A 42 8.44 21.62 13.43
CA LEU A 42 8.69 20.17 13.37
C LEU A 42 7.63 19.37 14.14
N GLN A 43 6.88 20.04 15.03
CA GLN A 43 5.76 19.44 15.76
C GLN A 43 4.44 19.50 15.00
N LYS A 44 4.35 20.33 13.95
CA LYS A 44 3.18 20.30 13.07
C LYS A 44 3.30 19.07 12.19
N PRO A 45 2.32 18.14 12.20
CA PRO A 45 2.26 17.16 11.14
C PRO A 45 2.23 17.94 9.82
N LEU A 46 3.18 17.65 8.94
CA LEU A 46 3.18 18.07 7.55
C LEU A 46 2.05 17.32 6.81
N HIS A 47 0.82 17.40 7.32
CA HIS A 47 -0.37 16.95 6.61
C HIS A 47 -0.78 18.10 5.69
N LYS A 48 -0.13 18.14 4.54
CA LYS A 48 -0.66 18.87 3.41
C LYS A 48 -1.68 17.93 2.79
N GLU A 49 -2.96 18.20 2.99
CA GLU A 49 -4.04 17.42 2.39
C GLU A 49 -3.72 17.18 0.91
N THR A 50 -3.46 15.92 0.57
CA THR A 50 -3.19 15.54 -0.81
C THR A 50 -4.51 15.56 -1.58
N VAL A 51 -4.59 16.41 -2.60
CA VAL A 51 -5.73 16.43 -3.52
C VAL A 51 -5.53 15.27 -4.50
N GLY A 52 -6.08 14.11 -4.16
CA GLY A 52 -6.01 12.88 -4.94
C GLY A 52 -7.32 12.10 -4.92
N TYR A 53 -7.28 10.86 -5.37
CA TYR A 53 -8.43 9.95 -5.37
C TYR A 53 -8.42 9.07 -4.12
N THR A 54 -9.59 8.67 -3.63
CA THR A 54 -9.65 7.47 -2.76
C THR A 54 -9.34 6.23 -3.60
N VAL A 55 -9.02 5.10 -2.95
CA VAL A 55 -8.75 3.83 -3.65
C VAL A 55 -9.97 3.42 -4.49
N ASP A 56 -11.18 3.54 -3.93
CA ASP A 56 -12.44 3.29 -4.61
C ASP A 56 -12.62 4.13 -5.88
N GLN A 57 -12.38 5.44 -5.78
CA GLN A 57 -12.50 6.36 -6.91
C GLN A 57 -11.49 6.02 -8.01
N TYR A 58 -10.27 5.67 -7.59
CA TYR A 58 -9.22 5.28 -8.53
C TYR A 58 -9.54 3.92 -9.18
N ALA A 59 -10.05 2.95 -8.43
CA ALA A 59 -10.56 1.68 -8.94
C ALA A 59 -11.68 1.87 -9.98
N HIS A 60 -12.57 2.85 -9.77
CA HIS A 60 -13.61 3.17 -10.73
C HIS A 60 -13.04 3.64 -12.08
N ALA A 61 -11.91 4.34 -12.10
CA ALA A 61 -11.23 4.72 -13.34
C ALA A 61 -10.75 3.50 -14.15
N PHE A 62 -10.40 2.40 -13.47
CA PHE A 62 -10.05 1.12 -14.12
C PHE A 62 -11.25 0.31 -14.59
N SER A 63 -12.48 0.70 -14.23
CA SER A 63 -13.69 -0.01 -14.67
C SER A 63 -13.80 -0.03 -16.19
N VAL A 64 -13.58 1.11 -16.86
CA VAL A 64 -13.68 1.22 -18.33
C VAL A 64 -12.66 0.32 -19.02
N ILE A 65 -11.42 0.29 -18.50
CA ILE A 65 -10.34 -0.53 -19.05
C ILE A 65 -10.64 -2.02 -18.82
N SER A 66 -11.11 -2.36 -17.62
CA SER A 66 -11.46 -3.74 -17.26
C SER A 66 -12.61 -4.27 -18.11
N ASP A 67 -13.64 -3.45 -18.31
CA ASP A 67 -14.80 -3.76 -19.15
C ASP A 67 -14.36 -4.01 -20.60
N GLN A 68 -13.50 -3.14 -21.15
CA GLN A 68 -12.97 -3.29 -22.50
C GLN A 68 -12.23 -4.63 -22.67
N VAL A 69 -11.35 -4.98 -21.73
CA VAL A 69 -10.60 -6.25 -21.75
C VAL A 69 -11.56 -7.46 -21.71
N ILE A 70 -12.61 -7.39 -20.89
CA ILE A 70 -13.62 -8.45 -20.80
C ILE A 70 -14.42 -8.56 -22.10
N ILE A 71 -14.86 -7.43 -22.67
CA ILE A 71 -15.62 -7.38 -23.92
C ILE A 71 -14.79 -7.94 -25.07
N GLU A 72 -13.53 -7.54 -25.20
CA GLU A 72 -12.63 -8.05 -26.24
C GLU A 72 -12.42 -9.55 -26.12
N ALA A 73 -12.23 -10.07 -24.91
CA ALA A 73 -12.11 -11.51 -24.69
C ALA A 73 -13.40 -12.28 -25.05
N ILE A 74 -14.58 -11.70 -24.80
CA ILE A 74 -15.86 -12.30 -25.17
C ILE A 74 -16.06 -12.26 -26.69
N GLN A 75 -15.87 -11.10 -27.32
CA GLN A 75 -16.22 -10.88 -28.73
C GLN A 75 -15.18 -11.44 -29.70
N ASN A 76 -13.89 -11.25 -29.42
CA ASN A 76 -12.81 -11.60 -30.35
C ASN A 76 -12.33 -13.04 -30.16
N GLU A 77 -12.38 -13.56 -28.94
CA GLU A 77 -11.86 -14.89 -28.60
C GLU A 77 -12.98 -15.91 -28.28
N GLY A 78 -14.24 -15.46 -28.21
CA GLY A 78 -15.38 -16.32 -27.90
C GLY A 78 -15.32 -16.90 -26.49
N LEU A 79 -14.73 -16.18 -25.54
CA LEU A 79 -14.58 -16.64 -24.17
C LEU A 79 -15.80 -16.28 -23.33
N THR A 80 -16.12 -17.11 -22.33
CA THR A 80 -17.15 -16.81 -21.34
C THR A 80 -16.49 -16.26 -20.08
N PHE A 81 -16.75 -15.00 -19.75
CA PHE A 81 -16.26 -14.40 -18.49
C PHE A 81 -16.94 -15.05 -17.28
N ILE A 82 -16.13 -15.39 -16.27
CA ILE A 82 -16.62 -16.04 -15.04
C ILE A 82 -16.50 -15.08 -13.86
N SER A 83 -15.32 -14.51 -13.65
CA SER A 83 -15.04 -13.58 -12.56
C SER A 83 -13.75 -12.82 -12.83
N GLY A 84 -13.49 -11.78 -12.06
CA GLY A 84 -12.20 -11.13 -12.06
C GLY A 84 -11.95 -10.37 -10.77
N LYS A 85 -10.72 -9.90 -10.62
CA LYS A 85 -10.31 -9.06 -9.51
C LYS A 85 -9.35 -7.97 -9.95
N LEU A 86 -9.45 -6.83 -9.30
CA LEU A 86 -8.51 -5.72 -9.35
C LEU A 86 -7.92 -5.57 -7.94
N GLU A 87 -6.60 -5.57 -7.83
CA GLU A 87 -5.86 -5.57 -6.57
C GLU A 87 -4.93 -4.36 -6.56
N PHE A 88 -5.00 -3.58 -5.49
CA PHE A 88 -4.06 -2.49 -5.19
C PHE A 88 -3.20 -2.90 -4.01
N SER A 89 -1.90 -2.68 -4.08
CA SER A 89 -0.96 -3.00 -2.99
C SER A 89 0.22 -2.05 -3.00
N LEU A 90 0.78 -1.70 -1.84
CA LEU A 90 1.98 -0.87 -1.75
C LEU A 90 3.24 -1.67 -2.09
N CYS A 91 4.19 -1.03 -2.78
CA CYS A 91 5.56 -1.53 -2.90
C CYS A 91 6.31 -1.35 -1.57
N GLU A 92 7.38 -2.12 -1.34
CA GLU A 92 8.16 -2.10 -0.08
C GLU A 92 8.66 -0.71 0.34
N CYS A 93 8.89 0.17 -0.63
CA CYS A 93 9.34 1.55 -0.40
C CYS A 93 8.20 2.57 -0.20
N GLN A 94 6.93 2.14 -0.25
CA GLN A 94 5.70 2.94 -0.07
C GLN A 94 5.57 4.18 -0.95
N SER A 95 6.47 4.38 -1.91
CA SER A 95 6.40 5.47 -2.90
C SER A 95 5.53 5.11 -4.11
N GLU A 96 5.36 3.82 -4.35
CA GLU A 96 4.64 3.28 -5.50
C GLU A 96 3.61 2.26 -5.03
N MET A 97 2.51 2.19 -5.77
CA MET A 97 1.52 1.12 -5.66
C MET A 97 1.55 0.24 -6.90
N THR A 98 1.37 -1.05 -6.68
CA THR A 98 1.14 -2.03 -7.73
C THR A 98 -0.36 -2.25 -7.90
N ILE A 99 -0.82 -2.22 -9.15
CA ILE A 99 -2.20 -2.49 -9.54
C ILE A 99 -2.22 -3.75 -10.39
N LYS A 100 -2.92 -4.79 -9.94
CA LYS A 100 -3.03 -6.08 -10.63
C LYS A 100 -4.46 -6.38 -10.99
N MET A 101 -4.72 -6.53 -12.28
CA MET A 101 -5.98 -7.07 -12.80
C MET A 101 -5.80 -8.55 -13.11
N LYS A 102 -6.76 -9.38 -12.70
CA LYS A 102 -6.90 -10.78 -13.14
C LYS A 102 -8.34 -11.05 -13.55
N ALA A 103 -8.55 -11.61 -14.73
CA ALA A 103 -9.84 -12.01 -15.24
C ALA A 103 -9.82 -13.50 -15.61
N PHE A 104 -10.85 -14.21 -15.18
CA PHE A 104 -11.03 -15.65 -15.34
C PHE A 104 -12.12 -15.92 -16.37
N PHE A 105 -11.77 -16.72 -17.36
CA PHE A 105 -12.63 -17.08 -18.47
C PHE A 105 -12.72 -18.58 -18.63
N LYS A 106 -13.83 -19.03 -19.22
CA LYS A 106 -14.01 -20.39 -19.71
C LYS A 106 -13.95 -20.37 -21.23
N GLY A 107 -13.05 -21.17 -21.79
CA GLY A 107 -12.92 -21.37 -23.24
C GLY A 107 -13.97 -22.33 -23.79
N ASN A 108 -14.13 -22.34 -25.10
CA ASN A 108 -15.10 -23.19 -25.81
C ASN A 108 -14.84 -24.70 -25.66
N ASN A 109 -13.61 -25.08 -25.32
CA ASN A 109 -13.22 -26.45 -25.00
C ASN A 109 -13.49 -26.83 -23.51
N GLY A 110 -14.09 -25.93 -22.73
CA GLY A 110 -14.31 -26.10 -21.30
C GLY A 110 -13.09 -25.82 -20.42
N GLY A 111 -11.95 -25.43 -21.00
CA GLY A 111 -10.73 -25.08 -20.28
C GLY A 111 -10.83 -23.70 -19.61
N TRP A 112 -10.11 -23.53 -18.50
CA TRP A 112 -9.99 -22.25 -17.81
C TRP A 112 -8.86 -21.43 -18.44
N ILE A 113 -9.14 -20.16 -18.73
CA ILE A 113 -8.18 -19.19 -19.27
C ILE A 113 -8.11 -18.03 -18.30
N ILE A 114 -6.89 -17.64 -17.93
CA ILE A 114 -6.64 -16.52 -17.02
C ILE A 114 -5.91 -15.44 -17.81
N LYS A 115 -6.45 -14.23 -17.78
CA LYS A 115 -5.78 -13.04 -18.29
C LYS A 115 -5.39 -12.16 -17.12
N SER A 116 -4.18 -11.64 -17.13
CA SER A 116 -3.69 -10.76 -16.06
C SER A 116 -2.87 -9.61 -16.62
N ALA A 117 -3.01 -8.45 -16.00
CA ALA A 117 -2.20 -7.27 -16.26
C ALA A 117 -1.71 -6.71 -14.92
N THR A 118 -0.49 -6.18 -14.92
CA THR A 118 0.10 -5.51 -13.77
C THR A 118 0.65 -4.17 -14.24
N THR A 119 0.40 -3.13 -13.46
CA THR A 119 1.00 -1.81 -13.68
C THR A 119 1.38 -1.20 -12.33
N GLU A 120 2.28 -0.22 -12.38
CA GLU A 120 2.77 0.50 -11.22
C GLU A 120 2.34 1.97 -11.37
N ALA A 121 1.98 2.59 -10.26
CA ALA A 121 1.59 3.98 -10.21
C ALA A 121 2.15 4.63 -8.95
N ASP A 122 2.46 5.91 -9.04
CA ASP A 122 2.93 6.70 -7.89
C ASP A 122 1.79 6.83 -6.87
N VAL A 123 2.10 6.67 -5.58
CA VAL A 123 1.10 6.76 -4.49
C VAL A 123 0.51 8.17 -4.37
N SER A 124 1.19 9.20 -4.90
CA SER A 124 0.71 10.58 -4.92
C SER A 124 -0.56 10.82 -5.74
N VAL A 125 -1.03 9.83 -6.52
CA VAL A 125 -2.35 9.90 -7.17
C VAL A 125 -3.49 9.72 -6.17
N LEU A 126 -3.22 9.12 -5.00
CA LEU A 126 -4.19 8.92 -3.94
C LEU A 126 -4.21 10.12 -2.99
N ASN A 127 -5.38 10.35 -2.37
CA ASN A 127 -5.52 11.28 -1.26
C ASN A 127 -5.08 10.63 0.07
N ASP A 128 -4.99 11.43 1.14
CA ASP A 128 -4.54 10.93 2.44
C ASP A 128 -5.40 9.76 2.97
N GLU A 129 -6.70 9.76 2.66
CA GLU A 129 -7.63 8.66 2.97
C GLU A 129 -7.21 7.37 2.24
N GLY A 130 -7.05 7.43 0.92
CA GLY A 130 -6.67 6.25 0.13
C GLY A 130 -5.26 5.75 0.43
N ILE A 131 -4.33 6.66 0.76
CA ILE A 131 -2.98 6.30 1.23
C ILE A 131 -3.08 5.56 2.57
N SER A 132 -3.83 6.10 3.52
CA SER A 132 -4.00 5.49 4.85
C SER A 132 -4.66 4.12 4.74
N GLU A 133 -5.68 3.99 3.90
CA GLU A 133 -6.36 2.71 3.62
C GLU A 133 -5.38 1.66 3.06
N LEU A 134 -4.54 2.04 2.07
CA LEU A 134 -3.55 1.11 1.52
C LEU A 134 -2.44 0.73 2.51
N ILE A 135 -2.06 1.64 3.41
CA ILE A 135 -1.07 1.38 4.45
C ILE A 135 -1.65 0.42 5.51
N GLU A 136 -2.89 0.63 5.92
CA GLU A 136 -3.54 -0.17 6.96
C GLU A 136 -3.87 -1.58 6.47
N GLU A 137 -4.44 -1.70 5.27
CA GLU A 137 -4.89 -2.99 4.74
C GLU A 137 -3.78 -3.74 3.99
N GLU A 138 -2.66 -3.07 3.66
CA GLU A 138 -1.55 -3.50 2.78
C GLU A 138 -1.97 -3.84 1.34
N LYS A 139 -3.21 -4.28 1.17
CA LYS A 139 -3.80 -4.79 -0.06
C LYS A 139 -5.31 -4.63 -0.05
N ILE A 140 -5.82 -3.99 -1.10
CA ILE A 140 -7.26 -3.77 -1.30
C ILE A 140 -7.69 -4.47 -2.59
N GLU A 141 -8.80 -5.22 -2.53
CA GLU A 141 -9.31 -6.02 -3.66
C GLU A 141 -10.72 -5.60 -4.05
N PHE A 142 -10.94 -5.42 -5.35
CA PHE A 142 -12.24 -5.20 -5.97
C PHE A 142 -12.58 -6.35 -6.90
N TYR A 143 -13.84 -6.80 -6.86
CA TYR A 143 -14.31 -7.86 -7.75
C TYR A 143 -14.89 -7.29 -9.03
N LEU A 144 -14.41 -7.81 -10.15
CA LEU A 144 -14.91 -7.45 -11.47
C LEU A 144 -16.20 -8.21 -11.77
N THR A 145 -17.20 -7.48 -12.24
CA THR A 145 -18.48 -8.05 -12.66
C THR A 145 -18.57 -8.08 -14.19
N VAL A 146 -19.57 -8.80 -14.71
CA VAL A 146 -19.82 -8.82 -16.16
C VAL A 146 -20.18 -7.39 -16.60
N PRO A 147 -19.51 -6.83 -17.64
CA PRO A 147 -19.82 -5.49 -18.12
C PRO A 147 -21.27 -5.41 -18.60
N ASN A 148 -21.92 -4.26 -18.34
CA ASN A 148 -23.26 -3.99 -18.84
C ASN A 148 -23.21 -3.77 -20.36
N LEU A 149 -23.52 -4.80 -21.13
CA LEU A 149 -23.72 -4.75 -22.58
C LEU A 149 -25.04 -4.03 -22.92
N LYS A 150 -25.20 -2.76 -22.54
CA LYS A 150 -26.31 -1.95 -23.06
C LYS A 150 -25.87 -1.36 -24.41
N ASN A 151 -26.51 -1.88 -25.46
CA ASN A 151 -26.51 -1.37 -26.84
C ASN A 151 -26.75 0.14 -26.90
#